data_AF-A0A7V8WN67-F1
#
_entry.id   AF-A0A7V8WN67-F1
#
_cell.length_a   1.000
_cell.length_b   1.000
_cell.length_c   1.000
_cell.angle_alpha   90.00
_cell.angle_beta   90.00
_cell.angle_gamma   90.00
#
_symmetry.space_group_name_H-M   'P 1'
#
loop_
_entity.id
_entity.type
_entity.pdbx_description
1 polymer ?
#
loop_
_entity_poly.entity_id
_entity_poly.type
_entity_poly.pdbx_seq_one_letter_code
_entity_poly.pdbx_strand_id
1 'polypeptide(L)'
;QFAVYSAIEDRGCELGAVFHSHTHTEAYPSPTDVRLASEDVPYLIVSLADEPPSVRAFRILKANWTDQEGEIKEVSVSVLR
;
A
#
# COMPACT_ATOMS: atom_id res chain seq x y z
N GLN A 1 8.69 12.40 0.91
CA GLN A 1 7.69 12.09 1.95
C GLN A 1 7.54 13.21 3.00
N PHE A 2 8.59 13.92 3.42
CA PHE A 2 8.53 14.96 4.48
C PHE A 2 7.33 15.92 4.42
N ALA A 3 7.09 16.59 3.29
CA ALA A 3 5.99 17.54 3.16
C ALA A 3 4.59 16.91 3.35
N VAL A 4 4.44 15.63 3.01
CA VAL A 4 3.18 14.90 3.21
C VAL A 4 2.94 14.65 4.70
N TYR A 5 3.97 14.23 5.44
CA TYR A 5 3.84 14.04 6.90
C TYR A 5 3.54 15.33 7.63
N SER A 6 4.22 16.43 7.30
CA SER A 6 3.90 17.74 7.90
C SER A 6 2.44 18.13 7.62
N ALA A 7 1.95 17.94 6.39
CA ALA A 7 0.55 18.26 6.07
C ALA A 7 -0.47 17.34 6.78
N ILE A 8 -0.11 16.09 7.06
CA ILE A 8 -0.93 15.16 7.84
C ILE A 8 -1.00 15.64 9.29
N GLU A 9 0.15 15.96 9.88
CA GLU A 9 0.29 16.45 11.26
C GLU A 9 -0.42 17.80 11.46
N ASP A 10 -0.21 18.76 10.55
CA ASP A 10 -0.83 20.09 10.58
C ASP A 10 -2.37 20.03 10.56
N ARG A 11 -2.92 18.94 10.01
CA ARG A 11 -4.37 18.68 9.95
C ARG A 11 -4.87 17.78 11.09
N GLY A 12 -4.01 17.40 12.04
CA GLY A 12 -4.34 16.48 13.12
C GLY A 12 -4.80 15.11 12.63
N CYS A 13 -4.31 14.69 11.46
CA CYS A 13 -4.63 13.40 10.83
C CYS A 13 -3.54 12.37 11.10
N GLU A 14 -3.82 11.11 10.76
CA GLU A 14 -2.84 10.02 10.73
C GLU A 14 -2.72 9.48 9.31
N LEU A 15 -1.56 8.87 8.98
CA LEU A 15 -1.41 8.19 7.69
C LEU A 15 -2.32 6.96 7.67
N GLY A 16 -3.36 6.99 6.83
CA GLY A 16 -4.33 5.89 6.77
C GLY A 16 -3.91 4.73 5.88
N ALA A 17 -3.25 5.01 4.76
CA ALA A 17 -2.81 4.03 3.77
C ALA A 17 -1.81 4.63 2.78
N VAL A 18 -1.08 3.76 2.07
CA VAL A 18 -0.31 4.09 0.86
C VAL A 18 -1.00 3.44 -0.33
N PHE A 19 -1.03 4.12 -1.47
CA PHE A 19 -1.70 3.62 -2.67
C PHE A 19 -0.79 3.73 -3.90
N HIS A 20 -0.81 2.70 -4.75
CA HIS A 20 -0.30 2.77 -6.11
C HIS A 20 -1.06 1.82 -7.05
N SER A 21 -0.86 2.00 -8.36
CA SER A 21 -1.50 1.18 -9.38
C SER A 21 -0.50 0.28 -10.09
N HIS A 22 -0.93 -0.94 -10.40
CA HIS A 22 -0.27 -1.83 -11.35
C HIS A 22 -0.96 -1.70 -12.71
N THR A 23 -0.20 -1.41 -13.75
CA THR A 23 -0.76 -1.20 -15.09
C THR A 23 -1.04 -2.49 -15.85
N HIS A 24 -0.34 -3.58 -15.53
CA HIS A 24 -0.39 -4.84 -16.30
C HIS A 24 -0.36 -6.11 -15.43
N THR A 25 -0.28 -5.97 -14.10
CA THR A 25 -0.18 -7.10 -13.17
C THR A 25 -1.30 -7.04 -12.16
N GLU A 26 -1.63 -8.19 -11.58
CA GLU A 26 -2.68 -8.31 -10.58
C GLU A 26 -2.46 -7.36 -9.37
N ALA A 27 -3.54 -7.15 -8.63
CA ALA A 27 -3.54 -6.33 -7.43
C ALA A 27 -2.92 -7.10 -6.25
N TYR A 28 -1.62 -7.36 -6.34
CA TYR A 28 -0.84 -8.06 -5.33
C TYR A 28 0.56 -7.43 -5.22
N PRO A 29 1.17 -7.30 -4.03
CA PRO A 29 2.47 -6.66 -3.88
C PRO A 29 3.55 -7.37 -4.68
N SER A 30 4.25 -6.62 -5.53
CA SER A 30 5.45 -7.09 -6.22
C SER A 30 6.65 -7.16 -5.26
N PRO A 31 7.75 -7.86 -5.62
CA PRO A 31 8.98 -7.83 -4.83
C PRO A 31 9.55 -6.41 -4.62
N THR A 32 9.30 -5.49 -5.57
CA THR A 32 9.70 -4.09 -5.43
C THR A 32 8.84 -3.37 -4.40
N ASP A 33 7.53 -3.64 -4.36
CA ASP A 33 6.63 -3.05 -3.36
C ASP A 33 7.02 -3.47 -1.95
N VAL A 34 7.31 -4.77 -1.74
CA VAL A 34 7.75 -5.30 -0.44
C VAL A 34 9.08 -4.67 0.00
N ARG A 35 10.04 -4.53 -0.92
CA ARG A 35 11.32 -3.90 -0.64
C ARG A 35 11.16 -2.43 -0.22
N LEU A 36 10.30 -1.69 -0.92
CA LEU A 36 10.11 -0.25 -0.72
C LEU A 36 9.11 0.09 0.40
N ALA A 37 8.34 -0.88 0.90
CA ALA A 37 7.43 -0.68 2.01
C ALA A 37 8.19 -0.22 3.27
N SER A 38 7.83 0.96 3.78
CA SER A 38 8.42 1.60 4.96
C SER A 38 7.41 1.94 6.05
N GLU A 39 6.13 2.05 5.67
CA GLU A 39 5.04 2.47 6.56
C GLU A 39 4.29 1.25 7.11
N ASP A 40 3.93 1.28 8.40
CA ASP A 40 3.02 0.31 9.01
C ASP A 40 1.55 0.73 8.82
N VAL A 41 1.14 0.78 7.56
CA VAL A 41 -0.25 1.06 7.13
C VAL A 41 -0.65 0.07 6.03
N PRO A 42 -1.94 -0.07 5.69
CA PRO A 42 -2.33 -0.83 4.51
C PRO A 42 -1.80 -0.20 3.22
N TYR A 43 -1.30 -1.04 2.33
CA TYR A 43 -0.95 -0.71 0.95
C TYR A 43 -2.10 -1.13 0.05
N LEU A 44 -2.80 -0.14 -0.51
CA LEU A 44 -3.82 -0.38 -1.54
C LEU A 44 -3.13 -0.54 -2.89
N ILE A 45 -3.45 -1.61 -3.58
CA ILE A 45 -2.99 -1.87 -4.94
C ILE A 45 -4.22 -1.94 -5.84
N VAL A 46 -4.23 -1.09 -6.86
CA VAL A 46 -5.24 -1.12 -7.92
C VAL A 46 -4.60 -1.72 -9.16
N SER A 47 -5.10 -2.86 -9.61
CA SER A 47 -4.75 -3.43 -10.91
C SER A 47 -5.62 -2.82 -12.00
N LEU A 48 -4.98 -2.27 -13.03
CA LEU A 48 -5.60 -1.81 -14.27
C LEU A 48 -5.53 -2.87 -15.38
N ALA A 49 -5.04 -4.08 -15.08
CA ALA A 49 -4.99 -5.18 -16.03
C ALA A 49 -6.38 -5.77 -16.33
N ASP A 50 -7.33 -5.56 -15.43
CA ASP A 50 -8.71 -6.04 -15.51
C ASP A 50 -9.68 -4.86 -15.66
N GLU A 51 -10.85 -5.12 -16.26
CA GLU A 51 -11.98 -4.18 -16.31
C GLU A 51 -13.23 -4.87 -15.73
N PRO A 52 -13.80 -4.41 -14.60
CA PRO A 52 -13.38 -3.22 -13.83
C PRO A 52 -12.04 -3.42 -13.09
N PRO A 53 -11.33 -2.33 -12.74
CA PRO A 53 -10.10 -2.42 -11.97
C PRO A 53 -10.26 -3.20 -10.66
N SER A 54 -9.34 -4.12 -10.42
CA SER A 54 -9.29 -4.90 -9.18
C SER A 54 -8.62 -4.08 -8.08
N VAL A 55 -9.26 -3.96 -6.92
CA VAL A 55 -8.73 -3.22 -5.76
C VAL A 55 -8.52 -4.19 -4.60
N ARG A 56 -7.28 -4.28 -4.10
CA ARG A 56 -6.91 -5.12 -2.94
C ARG A 56 -6.01 -4.34 -2.00
N ALA A 57 -5.99 -4.73 -0.72
CA ALA A 57 -5.21 -4.05 0.31
C ALA A 57 -4.36 -5.04 1.11
N PHE A 58 -3.13 -4.65 1.45
CA PHE A 58 -2.16 -5.53 2.10
C PHE A 58 -1.42 -4.84 3.24
N ARG A 59 -1.17 -5.56 4.33
CA ARG A 59 -0.14 -5.22 5.31
C ARG A 59 1.15 -5.91 4.89
N ILE A 60 2.25 -5.16 4.86
CA ILE A 60 3.59 -5.67 4.56
C ILE A 60 4.41 -5.53 5.84
N LEU A 61 4.59 -6.65 6.54
CA LEU A 61 5.25 -6.71 7.84
C LEU A 61 6.72 -7.10 7.64
N LYS A 62 7.63 -6.19 7.99
CA LYS A 62 9.07 -6.39 7.90
C LYS A 62 9.67 -6.43 9.30
N ALA A 63 10.66 -7.29 9.53
CA ALA A 63 11.36 -7.33 10.81
C ALA A 63 12.25 -6.08 10.98
N ASN A 64 12.91 -5.64 9.91
CA ASN A 64 13.60 -4.36 9.81
C ASN A 64 13.22 -3.63 8.52
N TRP A 65 13.27 -2.30 8.57
CA TRP A 65 12.94 -1.45 7.41
C TRP A 65 13.89 -1.67 6.21
N THR A 66 15.11 -2.14 6.45
CA THR A 66 16.12 -2.48 5.43
C THR A 66 15.91 -3.83 4.75
N ASP A 67 15.03 -4.69 5.29
CA ASP A 67 14.85 -6.04 4.77
C ASP A 67 14.30 -6.00 3.34
N GLN A 68 14.70 -6.96 2.52
CA GLN A 68 14.25 -7.06 1.13
C GLN A 68 12.94 -7.85 1.00
N GLU A 69 12.59 -8.59 2.05
CA GLU A 69 11.44 -9.47 2.15
C GLU A 69 10.57 -9.09 3.35
N GLY A 70 9.34 -9.58 3.38
CA GLY A 70 8.39 -9.32 4.45
C GLY A 70 7.19 -10.24 4.37
N GLU A 71 6.47 -10.39 5.47
CA GLU A 71 5.20 -11.11 5.51
C GLU A 71 4.09 -10.25 4.90
N ILE A 72 3.38 -10.79 3.92
CA ILE A 72 2.24 -10.14 3.27
C ILE A 72 0.95 -10.68 3.89
N LYS A 73 0.10 -9.79 4.40
CA LYS A 73 -1.25 -10.13 4.85
C LYS A 73 -2.27 -9.30 4.10
N GLU A 74 -3.15 -9.97 3.36
CA GLU A 74 -4.30 -9.30 2.76
C GLU A 74 -5.26 -8.84 3.86
N VAL A 75 -5.76 -7.61 3.73
CA VAL A 75 -6.77 -7.03 4.61
C VAL A 75 -8.00 -6.66 3.78
N SER A 76 -9.18 -6.77 4.40
CA SER A 76 -10.44 -6.47 3.72
C SER A 76 -10.52 -5.00 3.32
N VAL A 77 -11.01 -4.74 2.11
CA VAL A 77 -11.30 -3.41 1.61
C VAL A 77 -12.67 -3.41 0.93
N SER A 78 -13.44 -2.36 1.18
CA SER A 78 -14.75 -2.14 0.54
C SER A 78 -14.72 -0.82 -0.20
N VAL A 79 -15.01 -0.85 -1.51
CA VAL A 79 -15.12 0.35 -2.33
C VAL A 79 -16.57 0.79 -2.36
N LEU A 80 -16.86 1.94 -1.74
CA LEU A 80 -18.20 2.54 -1.76
C LEU A 80 -18.38 3.30 -3.08
N ARG A 81 -19.54 3.10 -3.73
CA ARG A 81 -19.96 3.83 -4.93
C ARG A 81 -21.01 4.86 -4.59
#